data_AF-A0A9X3NAG0-F1
#
_entry.id   AF-A0A9X3NAG0-F1
#
_cell.length_a   1.000
_cell.length_b   1.000
_cell.length_c   1.000
_cell.angle_alpha   90.00
_cell.angle_beta   90.00
_cell.angle_gamma   90.00
#
_symmetry.space_group_name_H-M   'P 1'
#
loop_
_entity.id
_entity.type
_entity.pdbx_description
1 polymer ?
#
loop_
_entity_poly.entity_id
_entity_poly.type
_entity_poly.pdbx_seq_one_letter_code
_entity_poly.pdbx_strand_id
1 'polypeptide(L)'
;MIFTAPEVEDFAGVESALTDAFRRAQEAARAEEPIVFVLRNEHLLGQSGVPGAMLANALLAGMRTLAAEKCAANAIAVGEDHAAEDLQHWIALLSEGRGVAGELVHVGAKHVGKVQS
;
A
#
# COMPACT_ATOMS: atom_id res chain seq x y z
N MET A 1 -4.22 11.92 -0.63
CA MET A 1 -2.79 11.52 -0.65
C MET A 1 -2.58 10.12 -1.23
N ILE A 2 -1.64 9.97 -2.17
CA ILE A 2 -1.18 8.67 -2.70
C ILE A 2 0.31 8.50 -2.38
N PHE A 3 0.68 7.38 -1.78
CA PHE A 3 2.07 7.02 -1.46
C PHE A 3 2.42 5.70 -2.14
N THR A 4 3.32 5.73 -3.12
CA THR A 4 3.87 4.50 -3.71
C THR A 4 5.13 4.12 -2.94
N ALA A 5 5.16 2.92 -2.38
CA ALA A 5 6.32 2.43 -1.64
C ALA A 5 7.53 2.36 -2.59
N PRO A 6 8.64 3.06 -2.28
CA PRO A 6 9.85 2.99 -3.08
C PRO A 6 10.49 1.61 -2.96
N GLU A 7 11.35 1.28 -3.92
CA GLU A 7 12.31 0.19 -3.75
C GLU A 7 13.37 0.62 -2.72
N VAL A 8 13.68 -0.30 -1.79
CA VAL A 8 14.60 -0.07 -0.69
C VAL A 8 15.53 -1.28 -0.57
N GLU A 9 16.83 -1.01 -0.51
CA GLU A 9 17.87 -2.05 -0.51
C GLU A 9 18.40 -2.38 0.90
N ASP A 10 18.17 -1.48 1.86
CA ASP A 10 18.67 -1.60 3.23
C ASP A 10 17.71 -1.05 4.29
N PHE A 11 18.07 -1.21 5.57
CA PHE A 11 17.26 -0.77 6.70
C PHE A 11 17.16 0.76 6.82
N ALA A 12 18.19 1.49 6.37
CA ALA A 12 18.17 2.96 6.41
C ALA A 12 17.16 3.52 5.40
N GLY A 13 17.06 2.90 4.21
CA GLY A 13 16.03 3.20 3.22
C GLY A 13 14.62 2.94 3.76
N VAL A 14 14.43 1.83 4.50
CA VAL A 14 13.14 1.54 5.15
C VAL A 14 12.77 2.63 6.16
N GLU A 15 13.70 3.03 7.03
CA GLU A 15 13.47 4.09 8.02
C GLU A 15 13.09 5.42 7.35
N SER A 16 13.82 5.80 6.31
CA SER A 16 13.55 7.02 5.55
C SER A 16 12.18 6.99 4.89
N ALA A 17 11.83 5.89 4.20
CA ALA A 17 10.56 5.73 3.53
C ALA A 17 9.38 5.71 4.50
N LEU A 18 9.51 5.05 5.65
CA LEU A 18 8.48 5.06 6.70
C LEU A 18 8.30 6.44 7.33
N THR A 19 9.38 7.18 7.53
CA THR A 19 9.32 8.54 8.07
C THR A 19 8.57 9.47 7.11
N ASP A 20 8.84 9.38 5.80
CA ASP A 20 8.12 10.16 4.80
C ASP A 20 6.63 9.77 4.73
N ALA A 21 6.36 8.45 4.63
CA ALA A 21 5.00 7.93 4.62
C ALA A 21 4.19 8.39 5.85
N PHE A 22 4.80 8.36 7.04
CA PHE A 22 4.17 8.81 8.28
C PHE A 22 3.83 10.29 8.25
N ARG A 23 4.76 11.17 7.82
CA ARG A 23 4.53 12.61 7.74
C ARG A 23 3.39 12.93 6.79
N ARG A 24 3.41 12.35 5.59
CA ARG A 24 2.39 12.56 4.56
C ARG A 24 1.03 12.01 4.98
N ALA A 25 0.99 10.85 5.64
CA ALA A 25 -0.24 10.27 6.16
C ALA A 25 -0.81 11.11 7.32
N GLN A 26 0.04 11.63 8.20
CA GLN A 26 -0.39 12.53 9.27
C GLN A 26 -1.02 13.82 8.72
N GLU A 27 -0.40 14.43 7.72
CA GLU A 27 -0.93 15.62 7.05
C GLU A 27 -2.29 15.34 6.39
N ALA A 28 -2.36 14.25 5.61
CA ALA A 28 -3.59 13.83 4.93
C ALA A 28 -4.72 13.53 5.92
N ALA A 29 -4.43 12.81 7.01
CA ALA A 29 -5.42 12.48 8.04
C ALA A 29 -5.97 13.74 8.74
N ARG A 30 -5.13 14.75 9.00
CA ARG A 30 -5.58 16.03 9.57
C ARG A 30 -6.44 16.85 8.62
N ALA A 31 -6.19 16.72 7.32
CA ALA A 31 -6.95 17.37 6.26
C ALA A 31 -8.20 16.57 5.84
N GLU A 32 -8.47 15.44 6.49
CA GLU A 32 -9.55 14.50 6.12
C GLU A 32 -9.48 14.02 4.66
N GLU A 33 -8.26 13.97 4.10
CA GLU A 33 -8.02 13.48 2.76
C GLU A 33 -7.91 11.95 2.71
N PRO A 34 -8.42 11.29 1.66
CA PRO A 34 -8.18 9.87 1.44
C PRO A 34 -6.69 9.54 1.31
N ILE A 35 -6.29 8.40 1.89
CA ILE A 35 -4.91 7.91 1.91
C ILE A 35 -4.85 6.58 1.16
N VAL A 36 -4.01 6.51 0.13
CA VAL A 36 -3.81 5.29 -0.65
C VAL A 36 -2.33 4.92 -0.64
N PHE A 37 -2.00 3.76 -0.08
CA PHE A 37 -0.67 3.18 -0.18
C PHE A 37 -0.60 2.20 -1.35
N VAL A 38 0.34 2.39 -2.28
CA VAL A 38 0.61 1.46 -3.37
C VAL A 38 1.83 0.63 -3.00
N LEU A 39 1.67 -0.68 -2.92
CA LEU A 39 2.63 -1.65 -2.42
C LEU A 39 2.91 -2.71 -3.50
N ARG A 40 4.12 -3.26 -3.52
CA ARG A 40 4.42 -4.45 -4.34
C ARG A 40 3.86 -5.71 -3.66
N ASN A 41 3.13 -6.52 -4.41
CA ASN A 41 2.51 -7.75 -3.89
C ASN A 41 3.55 -8.77 -3.42
N GLU A 42 4.65 -8.92 -4.14
CA GLU A 42 5.78 -9.79 -3.76
C GLU A 42 6.42 -9.40 -2.41
N HIS A 43 6.47 -8.11 -2.08
CA HIS A 43 6.99 -7.63 -0.80
C HIS A 43 6.04 -8.01 0.35
N LEU A 44 4.73 -7.91 0.14
CA LEU A 44 3.75 -8.39 1.13
C LEU A 44 3.88 -9.90 1.39
N LEU A 45 4.28 -10.66 0.37
CA LEU A 45 4.54 -12.10 0.46
C LEU A 45 5.94 -12.47 0.95
N GLY A 46 6.82 -11.48 1.17
CA GLY A 46 8.21 -11.71 1.62
C GLY A 46 9.14 -12.27 0.54
N GLN A 47 8.84 -12.10 -0.74
CA GLN A 47 9.52 -12.78 -1.85
C GLN A 47 10.72 -12.03 -2.46
N SER A 48 10.99 -10.78 -2.05
CA SER A 48 12.00 -9.92 -2.72
C SER A 48 12.94 -9.20 -1.74
N GLY A 49 13.24 -9.87 -0.61
CA GLY A 49 14.18 -9.38 0.39
C GLY A 49 13.53 -8.73 1.61
N VAL A 50 14.32 -8.68 2.70
CA VAL A 50 13.85 -8.21 4.01
C VAL A 50 13.42 -6.74 4.00
N PRO A 51 14.19 -5.79 3.42
CA PRO A 51 13.83 -4.37 3.49
C PRO A 51 12.49 -4.05 2.83
N GLY A 52 12.26 -4.51 1.59
CA GLY A 52 11.01 -4.29 0.87
C GLY A 52 9.81 -4.90 1.59
N ALA A 53 9.96 -6.12 2.10
CA ALA A 53 8.91 -6.82 2.85
C ALA A 53 8.56 -6.10 4.16
N MET A 54 9.56 -5.59 4.89
CA MET A 54 9.34 -4.81 6.10
C MET A 54 8.58 -3.52 5.81
N LEU A 55 9.01 -2.77 4.79
CA LEU A 55 8.35 -1.52 4.40
C LEU A 55 6.89 -1.78 4.02
N ALA A 56 6.63 -2.74 3.14
CA ALA A 56 5.27 -3.03 2.67
C ALA A 56 4.33 -3.46 3.81
N ASN A 57 4.80 -4.34 4.71
CA ASN A 57 3.98 -4.80 5.83
C ASN A 57 3.77 -3.73 6.91
N ALA A 58 4.77 -2.87 7.16
CA ALA A 58 4.63 -1.74 8.07
C ALA A 58 3.61 -0.72 7.56
N LEU A 59 3.64 -0.40 6.26
CA LEU A 59 2.65 0.48 5.62
C LEU A 59 1.24 -0.13 5.66
N LEU A 60 1.11 -1.45 5.40
CA LEU A 60 -0.17 -2.15 5.49
C LEU A 60 -0.75 -2.13 6.91
N ALA A 61 0.10 -2.34 7.93
CA ALA A 61 -0.32 -2.24 9.32
C ALA A 61 -0.76 -0.81 9.69
N GLY A 62 0.03 0.20 9.31
CA GLY A 62 -0.30 1.61 9.53
C GLY A 62 -1.61 2.02 8.87
N MET A 63 -1.85 1.57 7.64
CA MET A 63 -3.12 1.77 6.92
C MET A 63 -4.31 1.23 7.72
N ARG A 64 -4.22 -0.01 8.23
CA ARG A 64 -5.29 -0.62 9.04
C ARG A 64 -5.55 0.15 10.33
N THR A 65 -4.50 0.66 10.98
CA THR A 65 -4.65 1.51 12.17
C THR A 65 -5.34 2.82 11.84
N LEU A 66 -4.95 3.49 10.75
CA LEU A 66 -5.61 4.72 10.29
C LEU A 66 -7.10 4.48 9.99
N ALA A 67 -7.42 3.37 9.31
CA ALA A 67 -8.80 2.99 9.00
C ALA A 67 -9.63 2.72 10.28
N ALA A 68 -9.04 2.05 11.28
CA ALA A 68 -9.69 1.82 12.57
C ALA A 68 -10.03 3.15 13.30
N GLU A 69 -9.19 4.18 13.12
CA GLU A 69 -9.41 5.54 13.59
C GLU A 69 -10.26 6.40 12.62
N LYS A 70 -11.04 5.75 11.73
CA LYS A 70 -11.99 6.37 10.79
C LYS A 70 -11.35 7.24 9.70
N CYS A 71 -10.04 7.15 9.48
CA CYS A 71 -9.42 7.77 8.31
C CYS A 71 -9.78 6.96 7.05
N ALA A 72 -10.01 7.63 5.92
CA ALA A 72 -10.22 6.98 4.63
C ALA A 72 -8.90 6.43 4.05
N ALA A 73 -8.32 5.42 4.71
CA ALA A 73 -7.03 4.84 4.36
C ALA A 73 -7.20 3.45 3.74
N ASN A 74 -6.57 3.20 2.60
CA ASN A 74 -6.62 1.94 1.87
C ASN A 74 -5.25 1.61 1.26
N ALA A 75 -5.07 0.38 0.78
CA ALA A 75 -3.87 -0.06 0.09
C ALA A 75 -4.17 -0.81 -1.21
N ILE A 76 -3.26 -0.68 -2.17
CA ILE A 76 -3.26 -1.43 -3.43
C ILE A 76 -1.97 -2.24 -3.48
N ALA A 77 -2.07 -3.56 -3.65
CA ALA A 77 -0.96 -4.47 -3.89
C ALA A 77 -0.84 -4.77 -5.38
N VAL A 78 0.22 -4.29 -6.03
CA VAL A 78 0.48 -4.49 -7.46
C VAL A 78 1.41 -5.68 -7.70
N GLY A 79 1.01 -6.59 -8.59
CA GLY A 79 1.88 -7.62 -9.15
C GLY A 79 2.73 -7.07 -10.30
N GLU A 80 3.77 -7.79 -10.71
CA GLU A 80 4.65 -7.37 -11.82
C GLU A 80 3.91 -7.21 -13.16
N ASP A 81 2.87 -8.03 -13.38
CA ASP A 81 2.09 -8.07 -14.63
C ASP A 81 0.90 -7.10 -14.64
N HIS A 82 0.84 -6.10 -13.74
CA HIS A 82 -0.31 -5.20 -13.67
C HIS A 82 -0.39 -4.25 -14.87
N ALA A 83 -1.60 -4.03 -15.39
CA ALA A 83 -1.86 -2.96 -16.34
C ALA A 83 -1.89 -1.61 -15.61
N ALA A 84 -1.31 -0.57 -16.22
CA ALA A 84 -1.28 0.77 -15.64
C ALA A 84 -2.69 1.34 -15.48
N GLU A 85 -3.58 1.04 -16.43
CA GLU A 85 -4.98 1.47 -16.41
C GLU A 85 -5.73 0.92 -15.19
N ASP A 86 -5.49 -0.34 -14.83
CA ASP A 86 -6.12 -0.97 -13.67
C ASP A 86 -5.65 -0.32 -12.36
N LEU A 87 -4.35 -0.03 -12.24
CA LEU A 87 -3.82 0.69 -11.09
C LEU A 87 -4.44 2.10 -10.97
N GLN A 88 -4.49 2.84 -12.07
CA GLN A 88 -5.09 4.19 -12.07
C GLN A 88 -6.59 4.15 -11.74
N HIS A 89 -7.32 3.16 -12.24
CA HIS A 89 -8.73 2.96 -11.89
C HIS A 89 -8.92 2.81 -10.38
N TRP A 90 -8.16 1.92 -9.74
CA TRP A 90 -8.27 1.68 -8.30
C TRP A 90 -7.82 2.86 -7.46
N ILE A 91 -6.74 3.55 -7.87
CA ILE A 91 -6.32 4.79 -7.22
C ILE A 91 -7.43 5.83 -7.26
N ALA A 92 -8.06 6.05 -8.43
CA ALA A 92 -9.14 7.01 -8.58
C ALA A 92 -10.33 6.64 -7.68
N LEU A 93 -10.76 5.38 -7.72
CA LEU A 93 -11.90 4.92 -6.91
C LEU A 93 -11.67 5.07 -5.41
N LEU A 94 -10.50 4.67 -4.90
CA LEU A 94 -10.18 4.78 -3.47
C LEU A 94 -9.94 6.24 -3.04
N SER A 95 -9.51 7.11 -3.96
CA SER A 95 -9.33 8.54 -3.70
C SER A 95 -10.63 9.33 -3.65
N GLU A 96 -11.76 8.76 -4.09
CA GLU A 96 -13.07 9.41 -3.92
C GLU A 96 -13.59 9.34 -2.47
N GLY A 97 -13.01 8.49 -1.62
CA GLY A 97 -13.26 8.49 -0.18
C GLY A 97 -14.71 8.15 0.24
N ARG A 98 -15.47 7.44 -0.59
CA ARG A 98 -16.92 7.16 -0.36
C ARG A 98 -17.19 6.08 0.70
N GLY A 99 -16.57 6.20 1.88
CA GLY A 99 -16.79 5.30 3.02
C GLY A 99 -16.07 3.95 2.97
N VAL A 100 -15.16 3.76 2.01
CA VAL A 100 -14.29 2.60 1.93
C VAL A 100 -12.98 2.90 2.67
N ALA A 101 -12.71 2.14 3.73
CA ALA A 101 -11.49 2.26 4.53
C ALA A 101 -11.06 0.89 5.03
N GLY A 102 -9.74 0.65 5.11
CA GLY A 102 -9.16 -0.60 5.58
C GLY A 102 -8.95 -1.65 4.50
N GLU A 103 -9.26 -1.34 3.24
CA GLU A 103 -9.19 -2.31 2.14
C GLU A 103 -7.75 -2.53 1.64
N LEU A 104 -7.49 -3.77 1.23
CA LEU A 104 -6.31 -4.17 0.47
C LEU A 104 -6.77 -4.74 -0.87
N VAL A 105 -6.57 -3.99 -1.94
CA VAL A 105 -6.93 -4.41 -3.30
C VAL A 105 -5.72 -5.00 -4.00
N HIS A 106 -5.85 -6.19 -4.58
CA HIS A 106 -4.79 -6.79 -5.40
C HIS A 106 -5.02 -6.50 -6.89
N VAL A 107 -3.98 -6.01 -7.57
CA VAL A 107 -4.00 -5.72 -9.01
C VAL A 107 -2.87 -6.49 -9.68
N GLY A 108 -3.19 -7.30 -10.70
CA GLY A 108 -2.18 -8.06 -11.46
C GLY A 108 -1.49 -9.19 -10.67
N ALA A 109 -2.01 -9.62 -9.52
CA ALA A 109 -1.46 -10.75 -8.78
C ALA A 109 -1.90 -12.08 -9.40
N LYS A 110 -0.97 -12.82 -10.03
CA LYS A 110 -1.17 -14.26 -10.24
C LYS A 110 -1.39 -14.89 -8.86
N HIS A 111 -2.52 -15.56 -8.67
CA HIS A 111 -2.94 -16.10 -7.38
C HIS A 111 -1.86 -17.03 -6.82
N VAL A 112 -1.33 -16.71 -5.64
CA VAL A 112 -0.53 -17.65 -4.84
C VAL A 112 -1.48 -18.58 -4.10
N GLY A 113 -2.26 -19.35 -4.87
CA GLY A 113 -3.15 -20.39 -4.38
C GLY A 113 -2.92 -21.62 -5.23
N LYS A 114 -2.19 -22.59 -4.66
CA LYS A 114 -1.86 -23.93 -5.19
C LYS A 114 -2.42 -24.23 -6.59
N VAL A 115 -1.54 -24.28 -7.59
CA VAL A 115 -1.81 -25.09 -8.78
C VAL A 115 -1.94 -26.53 -8.28
N GLN A 116 -3.16 -27.08 -8.32
CA GLN A 116 -3.34 -28.52 -8.25
C GLN A 116 -2.68 -29.08 -9.52
N SER A 117 -1.51 -29.68 -9.35
CA SER A 117 -0.97 -30.68 -10.27
C SER A 117 -1.87 -31.92 -10.28
#